data_AF-A0A536G4T9-F1
#
_entry.id   AF-A0A536G4T9-F1
#
_cell.length_a   1.000
_cell.length_b   1.000
_cell.length_c   1.000
_cell.angle_alpha   90.00
_cell.angle_beta   90.00
_cell.angle_gamma   90.00
#
_symmetry.space_group_name_H-M   'P 1'
#
loop_
_entity.id
_entity.type
_entity.pdbx_description
1 polymer ?
#
loop_
_entity_poly.entity_id
_entity_poly.type
_entity_poly.pdbx_seq_one_letter_code
_entity_poly.pdbx_strand_id
1 'polypeptide(L)'
;MNRLVDRFGRTGFAALTSLIWALPMAAWAGSFDLSPIDKTAYPRVALAIGVVMLIVWLVVLTRLGRVPVSPRQRRFDLSQMSSTEKRWTLAFFAFLTGLIAWLNGAATVDWAPLASALRDGKTGLGLLAGGLLAFLLAMLAGVWISWRKASAAFQRRRHAQLRP
;
A
#
# COMPACT_ATOMS: atom_id res chain seq x y z
N MET A 1 -9.60 -12.69 -15.95
CA MET A 1 -9.45 -11.21 -15.94
C MET A 1 -10.79 -10.50 -16.00
N ASN A 2 -11.62 -10.71 -17.03
CA ASN A 2 -12.87 -9.96 -17.26
C ASN A 2 -13.84 -9.95 -16.06
N ARG A 3 -14.11 -11.10 -15.41
CA ARG A 3 -15.00 -11.15 -14.23
C ARG A 3 -14.47 -10.34 -13.03
N LEU A 4 -13.15 -10.30 -12.83
CA LEU A 4 -12.54 -9.54 -11.73
C LEU A 4 -12.52 -8.04 -12.04
N VAL A 5 -12.21 -7.67 -13.28
CA VAL A 5 -12.25 -6.27 -13.74
C VAL A 5 -13.69 -5.75 -13.71
N ASP A 6 -14.68 -6.56 -14.06
CA ASP A 6 -16.08 -6.16 -13.97
C ASP A 6 -16.54 -5.98 -12.51
N ARG A 7 -16.11 -6.86 -11.61
CA ARG A 7 -16.38 -6.79 -10.16
C ARG A 7 -15.74 -5.59 -9.47
N PHE A 8 -14.45 -5.33 -9.71
CA PHE A 8 -13.68 -4.31 -8.99
C PHE A 8 -13.56 -2.97 -9.75
N GLY A 9 -13.89 -2.95 -11.04
CA GLY A 9 -13.61 -1.83 -11.94
C GLY A 9 -12.15 -1.78 -12.36
N ARG A 10 -11.85 -0.99 -13.40
CA ARG A 10 -10.48 -0.83 -13.90
C ARG A 10 -9.54 -0.31 -12.81
N THR A 11 -9.93 0.77 -12.13
CA THR A 11 -9.11 1.41 -11.09
C THR A 11 -8.93 0.53 -9.86
N GLY A 12 -10.01 -0.12 -9.38
CA GLY A 12 -9.94 -1.01 -8.22
C GLY A 12 -9.12 -2.27 -8.49
N PHE A 13 -9.26 -2.85 -9.68
CA PHE A 13 -8.44 -3.99 -10.09
C PHE A 13 -6.97 -3.59 -10.28
N ALA A 14 -6.70 -2.45 -10.92
CA ALA A 14 -5.34 -1.91 -11.04
C ALA A 14 -4.68 -1.71 -9.66
N ALA A 15 -5.40 -1.11 -8.70
CA ALA A 15 -4.91 -0.91 -7.34
C ALA A 15 -4.58 -2.24 -6.64
N LEU A 16 -5.45 -3.26 -6.77
CA LEU A 16 -5.21 -4.59 -6.20
C LEU A 16 -3.99 -5.27 -6.83
N THR A 17 -3.88 -5.25 -8.16
CA THR A 17 -2.72 -5.84 -8.85
C THR A 17 -1.42 -5.12 -8.52
N SER A 18 -1.46 -3.79 -8.34
CA SER A 18 -0.31 -3.01 -7.91
C SER A 18 0.08 -3.32 -6.46
N LEU A 19 -0.89 -3.54 -5.56
CA LEU A 19 -0.60 -3.94 -4.17
C LEU A 19 0.05 -5.33 -4.11
N ILE A 20 -0.49 -6.30 -4.87
CA ILE A 20 0.06 -7.67 -4.97
C ILE A 20 1.48 -7.65 -5.52
N TRP A 21 1.80 -6.71 -6.41
CA TRP A 21 3.15 -6.55 -6.96
C TRP A 21 4.09 -5.79 -6.01
N ALA A 22 3.64 -4.68 -5.42
CA ALA A 22 4.47 -3.79 -4.62
C ALA A 22 4.92 -4.40 -3.28
N LEU A 23 4.09 -5.23 -2.65
CA LEU A 23 4.42 -5.86 -1.37
C LEU A 23 5.63 -6.82 -1.48
N PRO A 24 5.65 -7.78 -2.42
CA PRO A 24 6.85 -8.59 -2.68
C PRO A 24 8.06 -7.76 -3.12
N MET A 25 7.86 -6.72 -3.94
CA MET A 25 8.98 -5.88 -4.41
C MET A 25 9.63 -5.08 -3.28
N ALA A 26 8.85 -4.60 -2.31
CA ALA A 26 9.38 -3.92 -1.13
C ALA A 26 10.23 -4.87 -0.28
N ALA A 27 9.76 -6.10 -0.06
CA ALA A 27 10.52 -7.14 0.65
C ALA A 27 11.78 -7.57 -0.13
N TRP A 28 11.68 -7.66 -1.45
CA TRP A 28 12.79 -7.99 -2.34
C TRP A 28 13.88 -6.91 -2.31
N ALA A 29 13.51 -5.62 -2.40
CA ALA A 29 14.46 -4.52 -2.33
C ALA A 29 15.24 -4.51 -1.00
N GLY A 30 14.55 -4.73 0.12
CA GLY A 30 15.20 -4.87 1.43
C GLY A 30 16.16 -6.06 1.51
N SER A 31 15.83 -7.19 0.88
CA SER A 31 16.72 -8.36 0.86
C SER A 31 18.00 -8.16 0.04
N PHE A 32 17.95 -7.31 -0.99
CA PHE A 32 19.11 -6.95 -1.82
C PHE A 32 20.08 -6.02 -1.08
N ASP A 33 19.56 -5.17 -0.18
CA ASP A 33 20.34 -4.20 0.61
C ASP A 33 21.03 -4.83 1.83
N LEU A 34 20.40 -5.85 2.45
CA LEU A 34 20.90 -6.48 3.69
C LEU A 34 21.92 -7.60 3.49
N SER A 35 22.19 -7.98 2.23
CA SER A 35 23.09 -9.10 1.91
C SER A 35 24.41 -8.56 1.37
N PRO A 36 25.58 -8.95 1.92
CA PRO A 36 26.84 -8.69 1.22
C PRO A 36 26.73 -9.27 -0.19
N ILE A 37 27.02 -8.46 -1.21
CA ILE A 37 27.01 -8.88 -2.63
C ILE A 37 27.82 -10.16 -2.83
N ASP A 38 28.84 -10.35 -1.98
CA ASP A 38 29.77 -11.47 -1.98
C ASP A 38 29.18 -12.75 -1.36
N LYS A 39 28.07 -12.64 -0.61
CA LYS A 39 27.38 -13.74 0.06
C LYS A 39 25.98 -14.02 -0.49
N THR A 40 25.42 -13.12 -1.30
CA THR A 40 24.15 -13.37 -1.97
C THR A 40 24.38 -14.29 -3.16
N ALA A 41 23.82 -15.48 -3.12
CA ALA A 41 24.12 -16.52 -4.09
C ALA A 41 23.84 -16.10 -5.55
N TYR A 42 22.89 -15.18 -5.82
CA TYR A 42 22.54 -14.77 -7.18
C TYR A 42 21.89 -13.36 -7.31
N PRO A 43 22.62 -12.24 -7.09
CA PRO A 43 22.06 -10.89 -7.22
C PRO A 43 21.46 -10.60 -8.61
N ARG A 44 22.05 -11.16 -9.68
CA ARG A 44 21.51 -11.01 -11.04
C ARG A 44 20.18 -11.76 -11.24
N VAL A 45 19.98 -12.90 -10.58
CA VAL A 45 18.72 -13.67 -10.66
C VAL A 45 17.61 -12.93 -9.92
N ALA A 46 17.92 -12.39 -8.74
CA ALA A 46 17.01 -11.52 -8.00
C ALA A 46 16.55 -10.33 -8.86
N LEU A 47 17.49 -9.62 -9.51
CA LEU A 47 17.17 -8.52 -10.43
C LEU A 47 16.30 -8.98 -11.60
N ALA A 48 16.63 -10.11 -12.22
CA ALA A 48 15.87 -10.67 -13.33
C ALA A 48 14.42 -10.99 -12.93
N ILE A 49 14.21 -11.56 -11.74
CA ILE A 49 12.86 -11.81 -11.20
C ILE A 49 12.09 -10.50 -11.04
N GLY A 50 12.71 -9.48 -10.44
CA GLY A 50 12.09 -8.16 -10.27
C GLY A 50 11.69 -7.52 -11.60
N VAL A 51 12.57 -7.57 -12.61
CA VAL A 51 12.30 -7.05 -13.97
C VAL A 51 11.17 -7.83 -14.64
N VAL A 52 11.16 -9.16 -14.57
CA VAL A 52 10.08 -9.98 -15.15
C VAL A 52 8.75 -9.65 -14.49
N MET A 53 8.71 -9.54 -13.16
CA MET A 53 7.51 -9.16 -12.42
C MET A 53 7.03 -7.76 -12.81
N LEU A 54 7.93 -6.79 -12.99
CA LEU A 54 7.61 -5.44 -13.45
C LEU A 54 6.99 -5.46 -14.86
N ILE A 55 7.58 -6.20 -15.80
CA ILE A 55 7.06 -6.34 -17.16
C ILE A 55 5.65 -6.95 -17.13
N VAL A 56 5.46 -8.03 -16.38
CA VAL A 56 4.14 -8.68 -16.22
C VAL A 56 3.11 -7.68 -15.68
N TRP A 57 3.47 -6.90 -14.67
CA TRP A 57 2.61 -5.86 -14.10
C TRP A 57 2.24 -4.78 -15.12
N LEU A 58 3.22 -4.26 -15.89
CA LEU A 58 2.99 -3.28 -16.96
C LEU A 58 2.06 -3.84 -18.06
N VAL A 59 2.25 -5.10 -18.45
CA VAL A 59 1.37 -5.78 -19.42
C VAL A 59 -0.06 -5.88 -18.88
N VAL A 60 -0.24 -6.18 -17.59
CA VAL A 60 -1.56 -6.20 -16.95
C VAL A 60 -2.20 -4.81 -16.97
N LEU A 61 -1.47 -3.76 -16.59
CA LEU A 61 -1.96 -2.38 -16.58
C LEU A 61 -2.34 -1.85 -17.96
N THR A 62 -1.54 -2.14 -18.98
CA THR A 62 -1.82 -1.71 -20.36
C THR A 62 -3.04 -2.43 -20.95
N ARG A 63 -3.24 -3.72 -20.62
CA ARG A 63 -4.41 -4.49 -21.07
C ARG A 63 -5.71 -4.08 -20.39
N LEU A 64 -5.64 -3.58 -19.16
CA LEU A 64 -6.80 -3.12 -18.37
C LEU A 64 -7.65 -2.06 -19.08
N GLY A 65 -7.03 -1.14 -19.82
CA GLY A 65 -7.73 -0.08 -20.55
C GLY A 65 -8.66 -0.60 -21.66
N ARG A 66 -8.37 -1.79 -22.20
CA ARG A 66 -9.14 -2.40 -23.31
C ARG A 66 -10.29 -3.28 -22.85
N VAL A 67 -10.38 -3.59 -21.55
CA VAL A 67 -11.43 -4.47 -21.03
C VAL A 67 -12.75 -3.69 -20.97
N PRO A 68 -13.82 -4.12 -21.66
CA PRO A 68 -15.13 -3.50 -21.52
C PRO A 68 -15.65 -3.76 -20.11
N VAL A 69 -16.27 -2.75 -19.52
CA VAL A 69 -16.67 -2.78 -18.11
C VAL A 69 -18.10 -2.29 -18.00
N SER A 70 -18.96 -3.04 -17.29
CA SER A 70 -20.36 -2.67 -17.13
C SER A 70 -20.50 -1.31 -16.41
N PRO A 71 -21.46 -0.46 -16.82
CA PRO A 71 -21.78 0.77 -16.11
C PRO A 71 -22.49 0.44 -14.79
N ARG A 72 -21.70 0.33 -13.72
CA ARG A 72 -22.16 0.04 -12.35
C ARG A 72 -21.48 0.99 -11.35
N GLN A 73 -22.18 1.25 -10.25
CA GLN A 73 -21.61 1.94 -9.10
C GLN A 73 -20.44 1.15 -8.50
N ARG A 74 -19.26 1.77 -8.49
CA ARG A 74 -18.03 1.17 -7.96
C ARG A 74 -17.39 2.05 -6.91
N ARG A 75 -16.79 1.38 -5.92
CA ARG A 75 -16.14 2.03 -4.78
C ARG A 75 -14.91 2.84 -5.17
N PHE A 76 -14.11 2.35 -6.12
CA PHE A 76 -12.83 2.96 -6.48
C PHE A 76 -12.82 3.61 -7.88
N ASP A 77 -13.99 3.87 -8.46
CA ASP A 77 -14.07 4.57 -9.74
C ASP A 77 -14.01 6.08 -9.53
N LEU A 78 -12.84 6.68 -9.83
CA LEU A 78 -12.56 8.10 -9.62
C LEU A 78 -13.52 9.02 -10.36
N SER A 79 -14.09 8.58 -11.49
CA SER A 79 -15.06 9.35 -12.26
C SER A 79 -16.40 9.50 -11.52
N GLN A 80 -16.74 8.54 -10.66
CA GLN A 80 -18.00 8.51 -9.92
C GLN A 80 -17.88 9.14 -8.53
N MET A 81 -16.67 9.33 -8.01
CA MET A 81 -16.44 9.80 -6.65
C MET A 81 -16.76 11.29 -6.48
N SER A 82 -17.44 11.62 -5.38
CA SER A 82 -17.53 13.01 -4.89
C SER A 82 -16.15 13.53 -4.44
N SER A 83 -15.95 14.85 -4.39
CA SER A 83 -14.71 15.45 -3.90
C SER A 83 -14.35 15.01 -2.47
N THR A 84 -15.36 14.83 -1.61
CA THR A 84 -15.19 14.30 -0.25
C THR A 84 -14.72 12.85 -0.26
N GLU A 85 -15.29 12.02 -1.12
CA GLU A 85 -14.89 10.62 -1.28
C GLU A 85 -13.45 10.51 -1.80
N LYS A 86 -13.06 11.35 -2.77
CA LYS A 86 -11.66 11.45 -3.26
C LYS A 86 -10.70 11.83 -2.14
N ARG A 87 -11.02 12.88 -1.36
CA ARG A 87 -10.18 13.34 -0.23
C ARG A 87 -9.93 12.23 0.79
N TRP A 88 -10.98 11.57 1.26
CA TRP A 88 -10.83 10.52 2.28
C TRP A 88 -10.22 9.23 1.72
N THR A 89 -10.45 8.92 0.45
CA THR A 89 -9.77 7.81 -0.24
C THR A 89 -8.28 8.08 -0.39
N LEU A 90 -7.89 9.30 -0.77
CA LEU A 90 -6.49 9.71 -0.85
C LEU A 90 -5.82 9.66 0.52
N ALA A 91 -6.48 10.19 1.56
CA ALA A 91 -5.98 10.12 2.93
C ALA A 91 -5.79 8.65 3.38
N PHE A 92 -6.75 7.78 3.07
CA PHE A 92 -6.64 6.34 3.37
C PHE A 92 -5.43 5.71 2.71
N PHE A 93 -5.22 5.95 1.42
CA PHE A 93 -4.05 5.41 0.73
C PHE A 93 -2.74 6.01 1.24
N ALA A 94 -2.70 7.29 1.61
CA ALA A 94 -1.52 7.92 2.21
C ALA A 94 -1.14 7.26 3.54
N PHE A 95 -2.09 7.11 4.47
CA PHE A 95 -1.84 6.45 5.76
C PHE A 95 -1.52 4.97 5.60
N LEU A 96 -2.18 4.26 4.68
CA LEU A 96 -1.89 2.86 4.41
C LEU A 96 -0.48 2.68 3.83
N THR A 97 -0.07 3.58 2.94
CA THR A 97 1.29 3.57 2.37
C THR A 97 2.33 3.85 3.46
N GLY A 98 2.09 4.86 4.32
CA GLY A 98 2.95 5.14 5.47
C GLY A 98 3.05 3.97 6.45
N LEU A 99 1.95 3.26 6.72
CA LEU A 99 1.94 2.05 7.54
C LEU A 99 2.77 0.93 6.92
N ILE A 100 2.58 0.66 5.62
CA ILE A 100 3.36 -0.36 4.89
C ILE A 100 4.85 0.00 4.92
N ALA A 101 5.20 1.26 4.69
CA ALA A 101 6.59 1.73 4.75
C ALA A 101 7.19 1.52 6.15
N TRP A 102 6.46 1.86 7.21
CA TRP A 102 6.89 1.62 8.58
C TRP A 102 7.11 0.12 8.85
N LEU A 103 6.18 -0.75 8.45
CA LEU A 103 6.29 -2.20 8.64
C LEU A 103 7.48 -2.79 7.88
N ASN A 104 7.76 -2.32 6.66
CA ASN A 104 8.92 -2.76 5.90
C ASN A 104 10.24 -2.29 6.54
N GLY A 105 10.31 -1.03 6.96
CA GLY A 105 11.47 -0.53 7.71
C GLY A 105 11.68 -1.30 9.01
N ALA A 106 10.59 -1.57 9.74
CA ALA A 106 10.62 -2.34 10.97
C ALA A 106 11.09 -3.79 10.79
N ALA A 107 10.77 -4.40 9.64
CA ALA A 107 11.19 -5.76 9.32
C ALA A 107 12.67 -5.85 8.88
N THR A 108 13.29 -4.74 8.48
CA THR A 108 14.65 -4.70 7.92
C THR A 108 15.71 -4.19 8.89
N VAL A 109 15.30 -3.46 9.94
CA VAL A 109 16.22 -2.93 10.96
C VAL A 109 16.54 -3.99 12.01
N ASP A 110 17.82 -4.08 12.40
CA ASP A 110 18.23 -4.79 13.61
C ASP A 110 17.85 -3.98 14.86
N TRP A 111 17.00 -4.58 15.70
CA TRP A 111 16.47 -3.95 16.91
C TRP A 111 17.37 -4.12 18.13
N ALA A 112 18.37 -5.00 18.09
CA ALA A 112 19.24 -5.27 19.24
C ALA A 112 19.97 -4.00 19.75
N PRO A 113 20.53 -3.12 18.89
CA PRO A 113 21.16 -1.87 19.34
C PRO A 113 20.17 -0.89 19.96
N LEU A 114 18.91 -0.86 19.50
CA LEU A 114 17.89 -0.01 20.09
C LEU A 114 17.51 -0.53 21.49
N ALA A 115 17.31 -1.84 21.62
CA ALA A 115 16.96 -2.47 22.89
C ALA A 115 18.06 -2.31 23.96
N SER A 116 19.33 -2.46 23.57
CA SER A 116 20.45 -2.23 24.48
C SER A 116 20.55 -0.77 24.90
N ALA A 117 20.46 0.17 23.96
CA ALA A 117 20.55 1.60 24.26
C ALA A 117 19.41 2.12 25.14
N LEU A 118 18.21 1.54 25.02
CA LEU A 118 17.09 1.84 25.90
C LEU A 118 17.35 1.37 27.33
N ARG A 119 17.97 0.19 27.51
CA ARG A 119 18.38 -0.32 28.84
C ARG A 119 19.46 0.54 29.48
N ASP A 120 20.37 1.08 28.66
CA ASP A 120 21.45 1.96 29.10
C ASP A 120 21.00 3.40 29.37
N GLY A 121 19.70 3.71 29.25
CA GLY A 121 19.13 5.02 29.58
C GLY A 121 19.45 6.13 28.56
N LYS A 122 19.86 5.80 27.34
CA LYS A 122 20.18 6.82 26.30
C LYS A 122 18.92 7.56 25.85
N THR A 123 18.74 8.78 26.34
CA THR A 123 17.51 9.59 26.14
C THR A 123 17.19 9.84 24.67
N GLY A 124 18.20 10.10 23.83
CA GLY A 124 18.01 10.34 22.40
C GLY A 124 17.41 9.16 21.64
N LEU A 125 17.80 7.93 21.99
CA LEU A 125 17.24 6.70 21.40
C LEU A 125 15.86 6.37 21.96
N GLY A 126 15.58 6.77 23.21
CA GLY A 126 14.24 6.77 23.79
C GLY A 126 13.25 7.65 23.03
N LEU A 127 13.67 8.86 22.68
CA LEU A 127 12.86 9.78 21.86
C LEU A 127 12.60 9.21 20.46
N LEU A 128 13.60 8.59 19.84
CA LEU A 128 13.43 7.93 18.54
C LEU A 128 12.42 6.78 18.62
N ALA A 129 12.54 5.89 19.61
CA ALA A 129 11.61 4.79 19.82
C ALA A 129 10.17 5.29 20.07
N GLY A 130 10.02 6.31 20.91
CA GLY A 130 8.73 6.97 21.16
C GLY A 130 8.15 7.59 19.89
N GLY A 131 8.98 8.27 19.08
CA GLY A 131 8.58 8.84 17.79
C GLY A 131 8.12 7.78 16.78
N LEU A 132 8.83 6.65 16.68
CA LEU A 132 8.44 5.54 15.81
C LEU A 132 7.11 4.91 16.24
N LEU A 133 6.89 4.74 17.55
CA LEU A 133 5.63 4.24 18.08
C LEU A 133 4.49 5.23 17.84
N ALA A 134 4.70 6.52 18.11
CA ALA A 134 3.71 7.56 17.86
C ALA A 134 3.34 7.62 16.37
N PHE A 135 4.32 7.50 15.48
CA PHE A 135 4.09 7.43 14.03
C PHE A 135 3.24 6.20 13.66
N LEU A 136 3.57 5.01 14.18
CA LEU A 136 2.79 3.80 13.93
C LEU A 136 1.32 3.97 14.37
N LEU A 137 1.10 4.48 15.57
CA LEU A 137 -0.25 4.73 16.10
C LEU A 137 -1.00 5.76 15.25
N ALA A 138 -0.32 6.82 14.81
CA ALA A 138 -0.89 7.82 13.92
C ALA A 138 -1.29 7.22 12.56
N MET A 139 -0.47 6.33 11.99
CA MET A 139 -0.80 5.63 10.75
C MET A 139 -2.01 4.71 10.93
N LEU A 140 -2.06 3.92 12.00
CA LEU A 140 -3.20 3.03 12.30
C LEU A 140 -4.50 3.82 12.49
N ALA A 141 -4.47 4.88 13.30
CA ALA A 141 -5.60 5.76 13.51
C ALA A 141 -6.03 6.45 12.20
N GLY A 142 -5.05 6.91 11.42
CA GLY A 142 -5.25 7.52 10.10
C GLY A 142 -5.97 6.57 9.14
N VAL A 143 -5.49 5.33 8.99
CA VAL A 143 -6.13 4.26 8.20
C VAL A 143 -7.56 4.04 8.66
N TRP A 144 -7.78 3.87 9.97
CA TRP A 144 -9.11 3.61 10.51
C TRP A 144 -10.10 4.76 10.25
N ILE A 145 -9.71 6.00 10.58
CA ILE A 145 -10.57 7.18 10.47
C ILE A 145 -10.88 7.46 8.99
N SER A 146 -9.86 7.46 8.14
CA SER A 146 -10.01 7.72 6.71
C SER A 146 -10.84 6.63 6.02
N TRP A 147 -10.67 5.36 6.40
CA TRP A 147 -11.51 4.26 5.91
C TRP A 147 -12.98 4.47 6.28
N ARG A 148 -13.27 4.82 7.53
CA ARG A 148 -14.65 5.08 7.99
C ARG A 148 -15.28 6.24 7.22
N LYS A 149 -14.55 7.34 7.04
CA LYS A 149 -15.05 8.53 6.33
C LYS A 149 -15.21 8.30 4.82
N ALA A 150 -14.26 7.61 4.19
CA ALA A 150 -14.38 7.21 2.78
C ALA A 150 -15.57 6.27 2.57
N SER A 151 -15.75 5.29 3.47
CA SER A 151 -16.89 4.37 3.44
C SER A 151 -18.21 5.12 3.59
N ALA A 152 -18.31 6.05 4.55
CA ALA A 152 -19.52 6.85 4.74
C ALA A 152 -19.83 7.72 3.51
N ALA A 153 -18.83 8.33 2.89
CA ALA A 153 -19.01 9.12 1.66
C ALA A 153 -19.51 8.25 0.49
N PHE A 154 -18.92 7.06 0.31
CA PHE A 154 -19.38 6.08 -0.68
C PHE A 154 -20.84 5.66 -0.44
N GLN A 155 -21.20 5.36 0.81
CA GLN A 155 -22.58 4.98 1.15
C GLN A 155 -23.56 6.11 0.84
N ARG A 156 -23.24 7.36 1.18
CA ARG A 156 -24.09 8.52 0.86
C ARG A 156 -24.35 8.65 -0.64
N ARG A 157 -23.30 8.54 -1.47
CA ARG A 157 -23.42 8.54 -2.93
C ARG A 157 -24.33 7.41 -3.41
N ARG A 158 -24.09 6.19 -2.93
CA ARG A 158 -24.87 5.01 -3.28
C ARG A 158 -26.35 5.18 -2.92
N HIS A 159 -26.66 5.74 -1.75
CA HIS A 159 -28.04 5.99 -1.33
C HIS A 159 -28.71 7.13 -2.10
N ALA A 160 -27.99 8.20 -2.44
CA ALA A 160 -28.54 9.31 -3.21
C ALA A 160 -29.04 8.90 -4.59
N GLN A 161 -28.39 7.93 -5.23
CA GLN A 161 -28.81 7.42 -6.54
C GLN A 161 -29.91 6.35 -6.49
N LEU A 162 -30.18 5.78 -5.32
CA LEU A 162 -31.28 4.83 -5.13
C LEU A 162 -32.58 5.52 -4.74
N ARG A 163 -32.56 6.83 -4.51
CA ARG A 163 -33.77 7.63 -4.29
C ARG A 163 -34.31 8.04 -5.67
N PRO A 164 -35.58 7.71 -5.99
CA PRO A 164 -36.22 8.11 -7.24
C PRO A 164 -36.38 9.63 -7.33
#